data_AF-A0A2E9TN75-F1
#
_entry.id   AF-A0A2E9TN75-F1
#
_cell.length_a   1.000
_cell.length_b   1.000
_cell.length_c   1.000
_cell.angle_alpha   90.00
_cell.angle_beta   90.00
_cell.angle_gamma   90.00
#
_symmetry.space_group_name_H-M   'P 1'
#
loop_
_entity.id
_entity.type
_entity.pdbx_description
1 polymer ?
#
loop_
_entity_poly.entity_id
_entity_poly.type
_entity_poly.pdbx_seq_one_letter_code
_entity_poly.pdbx_strand_id
1 'polypeptide(L)'
;MRVLRGVMLAAMTLLAGCQLGYYSQAAKGHLSLMGQREPLEAVLADPQTPPQIAHSLLFSQQVVRFAGDNLALPAEDVYHQYVALEQDAVVWNVLAAPAWSLTPKTWCYPLIGCVSYRGYFQRPAAEKAAARLSEQGLDTYVGGAIAYSTLGWFADPLTTPMLQRSEPALAELLIHELAHRRLYIKNDTRFNESLATLVGREGAVDFFAATGTPLQANFWQRREQVRQAFLAIVTDTREALKKLYASEQDEAVMALEKTRIQQQARERFAREQQSLPALAGYQGYFDGPLNNAQLNGVSDYNDYVPAFARLLEQCRRDWDCFWQQVETLAELDSLQRTETLKELTWN
;
A
#
# COMPACT_ATOMS: atom_id res chain seq x y z
N MET A 1 -28.99 -29.29 -25.21
CA MET A 1 -29.47 -27.99 -24.63
C MET A 1 -29.82 -28.05 -23.15
N ARG A 2 -30.62 -29.01 -22.64
CA ARG A 2 -30.98 -29.11 -21.21
C ARG A 2 -29.78 -29.41 -20.29
N VAL A 3 -28.88 -30.30 -20.70
CA VAL A 3 -27.63 -30.60 -19.95
C VAL A 3 -26.68 -29.40 -19.94
N LEU A 4 -26.55 -28.69 -21.07
CA LEU A 4 -25.76 -27.46 -21.15
C LEU A 4 -26.31 -26.37 -20.23
N ARG A 5 -27.64 -26.21 -20.15
CA ARG A 5 -28.30 -25.28 -19.21
C ARG A 5 -28.10 -25.68 -17.74
N GLY A 6 -28.15 -26.97 -17.42
CA GLY A 6 -27.88 -27.47 -16.07
C GLY A 6 -26.43 -27.25 -15.62
N VAL A 7 -25.47 -27.49 -16.51
CA VAL A 7 -24.04 -27.21 -16.28
C VAL A 7 -23.79 -25.71 -16.14
N MET A 8 -24.43 -24.87 -16.96
CA MET A 8 -24.32 -23.42 -16.86
C MET A 8 -24.92 -22.88 -15.55
N LEU A 9 -26.08 -23.40 -15.12
CA LEU A 9 -26.71 -23.00 -13.86
C LEU A 9 -25.88 -23.42 -12.64
N ALA A 10 -25.32 -24.63 -12.66
CA ALA A 10 -24.43 -25.14 -11.61
C ALA A 10 -23.10 -24.37 -11.57
N ALA A 11 -22.54 -23.99 -12.72
CA ALA A 11 -21.35 -23.14 -12.79
C ALA A 11 -21.62 -21.73 -12.23
N MET A 12 -22.80 -21.15 -12.54
CA MET A 12 -23.21 -19.84 -12.01
C MET A 12 -23.42 -19.87 -10.49
N THR A 13 -24.01 -20.93 -9.92
CA THR A 13 -24.21 -21.04 -8.47
C THR A 13 -22.90 -21.29 -7.71
N LEU A 14 -21.97 -22.05 -8.29
CA LEU A 14 -20.63 -22.26 -7.72
C LEU A 14 -19.79 -20.96 -7.74
N LEU A 15 -19.85 -20.19 -8.83
CA LEU A 15 -19.21 -18.87 -8.93
C LEU A 15 -19.82 -17.86 -7.95
N ALA A 16 -21.15 -17.88 -7.77
CA ALA A 16 -21.84 -17.06 -6.78
C ALA A 16 -21.46 -17.45 -5.34
N GLY A 17 -21.31 -18.73 -5.03
CA GLY A 17 -20.92 -19.21 -3.70
C GLY A 17 -19.51 -18.79 -3.28
N CYS A 18 -18.53 -18.81 -4.20
CA CYS A 18 -17.17 -18.34 -3.94
C CYS A 18 -17.10 -16.82 -3.71
N GLN A 19 -17.87 -16.03 -4.45
CA GLN A 19 -17.97 -14.58 -4.21
C GLN A 19 -18.72 -14.28 -2.91
N LEU A 20 -19.80 -15.02 -2.62
CA LEU A 20 -20.57 -14.86 -1.38
C LEU A 20 -19.71 -15.15 -0.14
N GLY A 21 -18.89 -16.21 -0.17
CA GLY A 21 -17.96 -16.52 0.91
C GLY A 21 -16.90 -15.44 1.15
N TYR A 22 -16.45 -14.77 0.09
CA TYR A 22 -15.54 -13.64 0.23
C TYR A 22 -16.22 -12.40 0.82
N TYR A 23 -17.41 -12.03 0.32
CA TYR A 23 -18.10 -10.86 0.83
C TYR A 23 -18.61 -11.07 2.25
N SER A 24 -18.99 -12.30 2.62
CA SER A 24 -19.37 -12.63 4.00
C SER A 24 -18.20 -12.51 4.98
N GLN A 25 -16.99 -12.95 4.61
CA GLN A 25 -15.81 -12.74 5.46
C GLN A 25 -15.44 -11.26 5.58
N ALA A 26 -15.55 -10.50 4.49
CA ALA A 26 -15.27 -9.06 4.50
C ALA A 26 -16.25 -8.30 5.40
N ALA A 27 -17.56 -8.59 5.27
CA ALA A 27 -18.59 -7.99 6.10
C ALA A 27 -18.43 -8.37 7.58
N LYS A 28 -18.18 -9.65 7.88
CA LYS A 28 -17.97 -10.12 9.26
C LYS A 28 -16.74 -9.48 9.89
N GLY A 29 -15.62 -9.41 9.15
CA GLY A 29 -14.40 -8.79 9.64
C GLY A 29 -14.55 -7.30 9.87
N HIS A 30 -15.19 -6.58 8.94
CA HIS A 30 -15.50 -5.16 9.11
C HIS A 30 -16.41 -4.92 10.34
N LEU A 31 -17.52 -5.67 10.47
CA LEU A 31 -18.41 -5.54 11.63
C LEU A 31 -17.70 -5.86 12.95
N SER A 32 -16.82 -6.87 12.97
CA SER A 32 -16.01 -7.21 14.14
C SER A 32 -15.07 -6.07 14.50
N LEU A 33 -14.34 -5.51 13.52
CA LEU A 33 -13.42 -4.39 13.73
C LEU A 33 -14.19 -3.17 14.25
N MET A 34 -15.33 -2.84 13.63
CA MET A 34 -16.15 -1.70 14.02
C MET A 34 -16.79 -1.86 15.40
N GLY A 35 -17.10 -3.09 15.81
CA GLY A 35 -17.68 -3.41 17.12
C GLY A 35 -16.68 -3.39 18.28
N GLN A 36 -15.37 -3.42 18.00
CA GLN A 36 -14.29 -3.38 18.99
C GLN A 36 -13.74 -1.97 19.20
N ARG A 37 -14.35 -0.95 18.60
CA ARG A 37 -13.88 0.44 18.67
C ARG A 37 -14.19 1.05 20.02
N GLU A 38 -13.18 1.64 20.63
CA GLU A 38 -13.29 2.42 21.85
C GLU A 38 -13.01 3.91 21.55
N PRO A 39 -13.78 4.86 22.09
CA PRO A 39 -13.48 6.29 21.96
C PRO A 39 -12.10 6.61 22.54
N LEU A 40 -11.34 7.46 21.85
CA LEU A 40 -9.98 7.83 22.30
C LEU A 40 -9.99 8.43 23.70
N GLU A 41 -10.98 9.24 24.04
CA GLU A 41 -11.12 9.87 25.36
C GLU A 41 -11.29 8.83 26.47
N ALA A 42 -12.02 7.75 26.20
CA ALA A 42 -12.21 6.66 27.15
C ALA A 42 -10.90 5.88 27.37
N VAL A 43 -10.19 5.58 26.28
CA VAL A 43 -8.90 4.87 26.34
C VAL A 43 -7.84 5.71 27.05
N LEU A 44 -7.78 7.02 26.79
CA LEU A 44 -6.84 7.94 27.44
C LEU A 44 -7.17 8.20 28.91
N ALA A 45 -8.43 8.04 29.33
CA ALA A 45 -8.86 8.17 30.72
C ALA A 45 -8.63 6.88 31.54
N ASP A 46 -8.43 5.73 30.90
CA ASP A 46 -8.19 4.46 31.59
C ASP A 46 -6.74 4.40 32.14
N PRO A 47 -6.54 4.32 33.47
CA PRO A 47 -5.21 4.20 34.07
C PRO A 47 -4.50 2.88 33.75
N GLN A 48 -5.20 1.87 33.20
CA GLN A 48 -4.60 0.62 32.74
C GLN A 48 -4.04 0.71 31.30
N THR A 49 -4.34 1.79 30.56
CA THR A 49 -3.80 1.98 29.22
C THR A 49 -2.27 2.07 29.27
N PRO A 50 -1.54 1.24 28.51
CA PRO A 50 -0.08 1.31 28.48
C PRO A 50 0.41 2.71 28.09
N PRO A 51 1.40 3.30 28.80
CA PRO A 51 1.86 4.66 28.53
C PRO A 51 2.28 4.91 27.08
N GLN A 52 2.89 3.91 26.43
CA GLN A 52 3.27 3.98 25.02
C GLN A 52 2.05 4.13 24.09
N ILE A 53 0.95 3.44 24.39
CA ILE A 53 -0.29 3.53 23.59
C ILE A 53 -0.90 4.92 23.76
N ALA A 54 -1.03 5.40 25.01
CA ALA A 54 -1.54 6.74 25.28
C ALA A 54 -0.70 7.83 24.57
N HIS A 55 0.63 7.70 24.60
CA HIS A 55 1.55 8.57 23.89
C HIS A 55 1.32 8.56 22.37
N SER A 56 1.29 7.37 21.75
CA SER A 56 1.04 7.23 20.31
C SER A 56 -0.34 7.74 19.88
N LEU A 57 -1.38 7.58 20.72
CA LEU A 57 -2.71 8.13 20.48
C LEU A 57 -2.70 9.66 20.46
N LEU A 58 -2.09 10.29 21.48
CA LEU A 58 -1.94 11.75 21.56
C LEU A 58 -1.10 12.30 20.40
N PHE A 59 -0.01 11.62 20.05
CA PHE A 59 0.81 11.95 18.88
C PHE A 59 -0.01 11.88 17.59
N SER A 60 -0.82 10.84 17.41
CA SER A 60 -1.69 10.68 16.23
C SER A 60 -2.64 11.87 16.08
N GLN A 61 -3.24 12.35 17.17
CA GLN A 61 -4.12 13.53 17.14
C GLN A 61 -3.37 14.80 16.71
N GLN A 62 -2.11 14.98 17.12
CA GLN A 62 -1.29 16.12 16.68
C GLN A 62 -1.01 16.07 15.18
N VAL A 63 -0.68 14.88 14.64
CA VAL A 63 -0.43 14.69 13.21
C VAL A 63 -1.70 14.97 12.39
N VAL A 64 -2.84 14.39 12.80
CA VAL A 64 -4.12 14.56 12.08
C VAL A 64 -4.53 16.03 12.05
N ARG A 65 -4.40 16.74 13.18
CA ARG A 65 -4.65 18.18 13.23
C ARG A 65 -3.73 18.95 12.30
N PHE A 66 -2.41 18.68 12.34
CA PHE A 66 -1.46 19.35 11.46
C PHE A 66 -1.78 19.11 9.98
N ALA A 67 -2.17 17.88 9.62
CA ALA A 67 -2.55 17.51 8.26
C ALA A 67 -3.74 18.34 7.74
N GLY A 68 -4.76 18.56 8.59
CA GLY A 68 -5.87 19.45 8.27
C GLY A 68 -5.43 20.91 8.13
N ASP A 69 -4.71 21.41 9.14
CA ASP A 69 -4.35 22.83 9.25
C ASP A 69 -3.30 23.28 8.20
N ASN A 70 -2.42 22.39 7.74
CA ASN A 70 -1.22 22.77 6.97
C ASN A 70 -1.06 22.04 5.63
N LEU A 71 -1.72 20.90 5.43
CA LEU A 71 -1.57 20.07 4.22
C LEU A 71 -2.83 20.01 3.36
N ALA A 72 -3.88 20.77 3.72
CA ALA A 72 -5.19 20.79 3.06
C ALA A 72 -5.83 19.38 2.93
N LEU A 73 -5.65 18.56 3.97
CA LEU A 73 -6.19 17.19 4.05
C LEU A 73 -7.50 17.14 4.87
N PRO A 74 -8.46 16.27 4.51
CA PRO A 74 -9.73 16.13 5.23
C PRO A 74 -9.54 15.35 6.52
N ALA A 75 -9.15 16.08 7.57
CA ALA A 75 -8.78 15.56 8.88
C ALA A 75 -9.95 15.53 9.88
N GLU A 76 -11.16 15.90 9.46
CA GLU A 76 -12.34 15.85 10.31
C GLU A 76 -12.89 14.41 10.45
N ASP A 77 -13.45 14.12 11.63
CA ASP A 77 -14.19 12.89 11.95
C ASP A 77 -13.43 11.58 11.65
N VAL A 78 -12.11 11.57 11.84
CA VAL A 78 -11.24 10.42 11.58
C VAL A 78 -10.27 10.20 12.74
N TYR A 79 -9.95 8.93 13.03
CA TYR A 79 -9.01 8.56 14.08
C TYR A 79 -9.39 9.00 15.51
N HIS A 80 -10.68 9.21 15.79
CA HIS A 80 -11.22 9.41 17.15
C HIS A 80 -11.58 8.12 17.87
N GLN A 81 -11.33 6.97 17.24
CA GLN A 81 -11.54 5.65 17.84
C GLN A 81 -10.28 4.79 17.76
N TYR A 82 -10.12 3.90 18.73
CA TYR A 82 -9.02 2.95 18.83
C TYR A 82 -9.55 1.52 18.86
N VAL A 83 -8.85 0.60 18.19
CA VAL A 83 -9.07 -0.83 18.29
C VAL A 83 -7.78 -1.52 18.73
N ALA A 84 -7.84 -2.17 19.88
CA ALA A 84 -6.79 -3.06 20.33
C ALA A 84 -6.79 -4.34 19.49
N LEU A 85 -5.67 -4.64 18.82
CA LEU A 85 -5.50 -5.85 18.02
C LEU A 85 -4.29 -6.65 18.50
N GLU A 86 -4.47 -7.95 18.69
CA GLU A 86 -3.38 -8.88 19.03
C GLU A 86 -2.50 -9.26 17.83
N GLN A 87 -2.99 -8.98 16.62
CA GLN A 87 -2.41 -9.39 15.36
C GLN A 87 -1.66 -8.25 14.67
N ASP A 88 -0.58 -8.59 13.96
CA ASP A 88 0.32 -7.62 13.32
C ASP A 88 -0.28 -6.87 12.11
N ALA A 89 -1.47 -7.25 11.65
CA ALA A 89 -2.14 -6.63 10.51
C ALA A 89 -3.65 -6.64 10.68
N VAL A 90 -4.31 -5.59 10.19
CA VAL A 90 -5.77 -5.48 10.20
C VAL A 90 -6.38 -6.35 9.10
N VAL A 91 -5.77 -6.30 7.91
CA VAL A 91 -6.16 -7.11 6.75
C VAL A 91 -4.93 -7.67 6.05
N TRP A 92 -5.11 -8.84 5.42
CA TRP A 92 -4.09 -9.55 4.66
C TRP A 92 -4.44 -9.46 3.17
N ASN A 93 -3.63 -8.73 2.43
CA ASN A 93 -3.81 -8.48 1.01
C ASN A 93 -3.15 -9.60 0.20
N VAL A 94 -3.96 -10.25 -0.63
CA VAL A 94 -3.50 -11.18 -1.66
C VAL A 94 -3.26 -10.39 -2.94
N LEU A 95 -2.02 -10.48 -3.45
CA LEU A 95 -1.61 -9.97 -4.74
C LEU A 95 -1.36 -11.15 -5.67
N ALA A 96 -1.67 -11.00 -6.95
CA ALA A 96 -1.41 -12.02 -7.96
C ALA A 96 -1.02 -11.41 -9.30
N ALA A 97 -0.25 -12.12 -10.10
CA ALA A 97 0.10 -11.75 -11.46
C ALA A 97 0.38 -13.01 -12.30
N PRO A 98 0.20 -12.99 -13.64
CA PRO A 98 0.67 -14.08 -14.49
C PRO A 98 2.16 -14.35 -14.29
N ALA A 99 2.59 -15.61 -14.40
CA ALA A 99 3.98 -16.02 -14.20
C ALA A 99 4.98 -15.27 -15.10
N TRP A 100 4.53 -14.81 -16.28
CA TRP A 100 5.33 -14.15 -17.30
C TRP A 100 4.84 -12.73 -17.63
N SER A 101 4.21 -12.04 -16.67
CA SER A 101 3.76 -10.67 -16.86
C SER A 101 3.88 -9.85 -15.57
N LEU A 102 4.39 -8.62 -15.71
CA LEU A 102 4.40 -7.60 -14.65
C LEU A 102 3.07 -6.83 -14.59
N THR A 103 2.02 -7.32 -15.22
CA THR A 103 0.67 -6.77 -15.10
C THR A 103 -0.03 -7.46 -13.93
N PRO A 104 -0.43 -6.73 -12.87
CA PRO A 104 -1.12 -7.34 -11.74
C PRO A 104 -2.51 -7.84 -12.15
N LYS A 105 -2.94 -8.94 -11.54
CA LYS A 105 -4.34 -9.33 -11.51
C LYS A 105 -5.11 -8.30 -10.71
N THR A 106 -6.26 -7.88 -11.23
CA THR A 106 -7.17 -6.97 -10.53
C THR A 106 -8.43 -7.66 -10.05
N TRP A 107 -9.03 -7.11 -9.00
CA TRP A 107 -10.34 -7.46 -8.49
C TRP A 107 -11.22 -6.22 -8.46
N CYS A 108 -12.42 -6.33 -9.03
CA CYS A 108 -13.34 -5.21 -9.16
C CYS A 108 -14.42 -5.24 -8.08
N TYR A 109 -14.63 -4.08 -7.47
CA TYR A 109 -15.62 -3.84 -6.42
C TYR A 109 -16.56 -2.71 -6.86
N PRO A 110 -17.86 -2.77 -6.52
CA PRO A 110 -18.84 -1.79 -7.01
C PRO A 110 -18.51 -0.33 -6.67
N LEU A 111 -17.97 -0.07 -5.47
CA LEU A 111 -17.74 1.28 -4.98
C LEU A 111 -16.38 1.85 -5.40
N ILE A 112 -15.32 1.08 -5.20
CA ILE A 112 -13.92 1.54 -5.38
C ILE A 112 -13.33 1.21 -6.76
N GLY A 113 -14.03 0.41 -7.57
CA GLY A 113 -13.52 -0.05 -8.87
C GLY A 113 -12.57 -1.23 -8.74
N CYS A 114 -11.70 -1.41 -9.73
CA CYS A 114 -10.74 -2.50 -9.80
C CYS A 114 -9.42 -2.11 -9.13
N VAL A 115 -8.96 -2.92 -8.18
CA VAL A 115 -7.67 -2.74 -7.50
C VAL A 115 -6.78 -3.99 -7.64
N SER A 116 -5.46 -3.82 -7.50
CA SER A 116 -4.44 -4.87 -7.70
C SER A 116 -4.26 -5.83 -6.51
N TYR A 117 -5.14 -5.75 -5.50
CA TYR A 117 -5.11 -6.63 -4.33
C TYR A 117 -6.52 -7.07 -3.88
N ARG A 118 -6.57 -8.13 -3.06
CA ARG A 118 -7.79 -8.60 -2.42
C ARG A 118 -7.55 -8.85 -0.92
N GLY A 119 -8.25 -8.10 -0.08
CA GLY A 119 -8.07 -8.12 1.38
C GLY A 119 -8.87 -9.21 2.10
N TYR A 120 -8.24 -9.84 3.09
CA TYR A 120 -8.84 -10.86 3.96
C TYR A 120 -8.58 -10.50 5.43
N PHE A 121 -9.60 -10.53 6.28
CA PHE A 121 -9.42 -10.25 7.72
C PHE A 121 -8.69 -11.38 8.47
N GLN A 122 -8.60 -12.58 7.86
CA GLN A 122 -7.90 -13.73 8.43
C GLN A 122 -6.76 -14.17 7.52
N ARG A 123 -5.54 -14.22 8.06
CA ARG A 123 -4.34 -14.66 7.34
C ARG A 123 -4.51 -16.04 6.67
N PRO A 124 -5.03 -17.09 7.35
CA PRO A 124 -5.18 -18.40 6.71
C PRO A 124 -6.13 -18.39 5.51
N ALA A 125 -7.13 -17.50 5.50
CA ALA A 125 -8.04 -17.34 4.37
C ALA A 125 -7.34 -16.69 3.17
N ALA A 126 -6.48 -15.69 3.43
CA ALA A 126 -5.64 -15.04 2.42
C ALA A 126 -4.64 -16.05 1.82
N GLU A 127 -3.95 -16.82 2.65
CA GLU A 127 -3.00 -17.86 2.23
C GLU A 127 -3.68 -18.95 1.40
N LYS A 128 -4.87 -19.40 1.79
CA LYS A 128 -5.67 -20.35 1.01
C LYS A 128 -6.09 -19.78 -0.34
N ALA A 129 -6.44 -18.49 -0.40
CA ALA A 129 -6.78 -17.83 -1.65
C ALA A 129 -5.56 -17.70 -2.58
N ALA A 130 -4.40 -17.34 -2.03
CA ALA A 130 -3.14 -17.30 -2.75
C ALA A 130 -2.76 -18.68 -3.29
N ALA A 131 -2.84 -19.74 -2.48
CA ALA A 131 -2.54 -21.10 -2.91
C ALA A 131 -3.39 -21.53 -4.12
N ARG A 132 -4.69 -21.25 -4.11
CA ARG A 132 -5.60 -21.54 -5.25
C ARG A 132 -5.24 -20.78 -6.53
N LEU A 133 -4.72 -19.55 -6.40
CA LEU A 133 -4.27 -18.76 -7.55
C LEU A 133 -2.93 -19.29 -8.07
N SER A 134 -2.04 -19.71 -7.16
CA SER A 134 -0.78 -20.37 -7.51
C SER A 134 -1.01 -21.70 -8.26
N GLU A 135 -1.99 -22.51 -7.85
CA GLU A 135 -2.43 -23.71 -8.59
C GLU A 135 -2.91 -23.41 -10.02
N GLN A 136 -3.31 -22.17 -10.31
CA GLN A 136 -3.68 -21.71 -11.65
C GLN A 136 -2.49 -21.15 -12.45
N GLY A 137 -1.26 -21.28 -11.94
CA GLY A 137 -0.05 -20.78 -12.59
C GLY A 137 0.21 -19.29 -12.39
N LEU A 138 -0.44 -18.65 -11.40
CA LEU A 138 -0.17 -17.24 -11.07
C LEU A 138 0.95 -17.15 -10.03
N ASP A 139 1.81 -16.14 -10.18
CA ASP A 139 2.62 -15.67 -9.08
C ASP A 139 1.69 -15.05 -8.03
N THR A 140 1.92 -15.36 -6.75
CA THR A 140 1.13 -14.80 -5.64
C THR A 140 2.00 -14.29 -4.51
N TYR A 141 1.51 -13.28 -3.80
CA TYR A 141 2.11 -12.76 -2.59
C TYR A 141 1.01 -12.39 -1.59
N VAL A 142 1.27 -12.60 -0.30
CA VAL A 142 0.37 -12.20 0.79
C VAL A 142 1.11 -11.23 1.70
N GLY A 143 0.60 -10.00 1.81
CA GLY A 143 1.16 -8.95 2.66
C GLY A 143 0.14 -8.43 3.67
N GLY A 144 0.58 -8.14 4.89
CA GLY A 144 -0.27 -7.52 5.91
C GLY A 144 -0.38 -6.01 5.70
N ALA A 145 -1.59 -5.47 5.68
CA ALA A 145 -1.87 -4.05 5.79
C ALA A 145 -2.23 -3.72 7.24
N ILE A 146 -1.50 -2.75 7.79
CA ILE A 146 -1.61 -2.34 9.20
C ILE A 146 -2.60 -1.20 9.42
N ALA A 147 -2.94 -0.47 8.35
CA ALA A 147 -4.06 0.45 8.32
C ALA A 147 -5.19 -0.18 7.51
N TYR A 148 -6.42 0.16 7.90
CA TYR A 148 -7.63 -0.20 7.18
C TYR A 148 -8.38 1.09 6.91
N SER A 149 -8.29 1.57 5.68
CA SER A 149 -8.99 2.76 5.23
C SER A 149 -10.25 2.39 4.45
N THR A 150 -11.32 3.09 4.77
CA THR A 150 -12.58 3.02 4.02
C THR A 150 -12.69 4.18 3.04
N LEU A 151 -11.58 4.83 2.69
CA LEU A 151 -11.50 5.97 1.77
C LEU A 151 -12.42 7.13 2.17
N GLY A 152 -12.64 7.31 3.48
CA GLY A 152 -13.48 8.38 4.01
C GLY A 152 -14.96 8.04 4.18
N TRP A 153 -15.39 6.82 3.84
CA TRP A 153 -16.79 6.41 4.02
C TRP A 153 -17.14 6.15 5.49
N PHE A 154 -16.14 5.86 6.33
CA PHE A 154 -16.31 5.65 7.76
C PHE A 154 -15.22 6.40 8.55
N ALA A 155 -15.49 6.56 9.86
CA ALA A 155 -14.50 6.99 10.83
C ALA A 155 -13.55 5.82 11.13
N ASP A 156 -12.50 5.71 10.33
CA ASP A 156 -11.51 4.65 10.45
C ASP A 156 -10.75 4.77 11.79
N PRO A 157 -10.63 3.68 12.56
CA PRO A 157 -9.98 3.71 13.87
C PRO A 157 -8.46 3.63 13.75
N LEU A 158 -7.77 4.16 14.77
CA LEU A 158 -6.38 3.80 15.05
C LEU A 158 -6.33 2.34 15.53
N THR A 159 -5.28 1.62 15.17
CA THR A 159 -5.12 0.21 15.58
C THR A 159 -3.76 -0.03 16.22
N THR A 160 -3.65 -1.05 17.08
CA THR A 160 -2.37 -1.39 17.73
C THR A 160 -1.18 -1.52 16.76
N PRO A 161 -1.31 -2.18 15.59
CA PRO A 161 -0.22 -2.27 14.61
C PRO A 161 0.25 -0.91 14.05
N MET A 162 -0.64 0.08 13.97
CA MET A 162 -0.27 1.45 13.60
C MET A 162 0.57 2.09 14.72
N LEU A 163 0.10 1.99 15.96
CA LEU A 163 0.71 2.64 17.12
C LEU A 163 2.07 2.05 17.54
N GLN A 164 2.38 0.83 17.07
CA GLN A 164 3.68 0.18 17.26
C GLN A 164 4.78 0.71 16.31
N ARG A 165 4.43 1.55 15.34
CA ARG A 165 5.39 2.22 14.46
C ARG A 165 6.15 3.31 15.24
N SER A 166 7.34 3.66 14.73
CA SER A 166 8.01 4.88 15.19
C SER A 166 7.17 6.11 14.82
N GLU A 167 7.29 7.20 15.59
CA GLU A 167 6.54 8.43 15.33
C GLU A 167 6.65 8.96 13.88
N PRO A 168 7.84 8.99 13.23
CA PRO A 168 7.92 9.39 11.82
C PRO A 168 7.17 8.45 10.87
N ALA A 169 7.16 7.15 11.14
CA ALA A 169 6.45 6.17 10.33
C ALA A 169 4.95 6.19 10.58
N LEU A 170 4.51 6.48 11.82
CA LEU A 170 3.11 6.68 12.16
C LEU A 170 2.59 7.98 11.53
N ALA A 171 3.35 9.07 11.58
CA ALA A 171 2.96 10.34 10.96
C ALA A 171 2.78 10.18 9.44
N GLU A 172 3.76 9.57 8.77
CA GLU A 172 3.68 9.27 7.35
C GLU A 172 2.47 8.40 7.00
N LEU A 173 2.20 7.36 7.80
CA LEU A 173 1.04 6.49 7.61
C LEU A 173 -0.27 7.26 7.74
N LEU A 174 -0.46 8.03 8.80
CA LEU A 174 -1.70 8.78 9.01
C LEU A 174 -1.95 9.78 7.87
N ILE A 175 -0.91 10.50 7.44
CA ILE A 175 -1.03 11.47 6.34
C ILE A 175 -1.28 10.76 5.01
N HIS A 176 -0.66 9.59 4.77
CA HIS A 176 -0.94 8.74 3.62
C HIS A 176 -2.42 8.34 3.54
N GLU A 177 -2.99 7.85 4.63
CA GLU A 177 -4.41 7.46 4.67
C GLU A 177 -5.36 8.67 4.51
N LEU A 178 -4.99 9.84 5.05
CA LEU A 178 -5.74 11.08 4.83
C LEU A 178 -5.69 11.54 3.36
N ALA A 179 -4.59 11.29 2.64
CA ALA A 179 -4.49 11.59 1.22
C ALA A 179 -5.52 10.80 0.39
N HIS A 180 -5.76 9.54 0.74
CA HIS A 180 -6.83 8.73 0.12
C HIS A 180 -8.23 9.28 0.36
N ARG A 181 -8.46 9.96 1.49
CA ARG A 181 -9.74 10.66 1.75
C ARG A 181 -9.86 11.93 0.90
N ARG A 182 -8.75 12.61 0.60
CA ARG A 182 -8.76 13.83 -0.23
C ARG A 182 -9.04 13.54 -1.69
N LEU A 183 -8.38 12.51 -2.24
CA LEU A 183 -8.51 12.15 -3.64
C LEU A 183 -8.34 10.65 -3.85
N TYR A 184 -9.27 10.06 -4.60
CA TYR A 184 -9.24 8.67 -5.02
C TYR A 184 -9.82 8.52 -6.42
N ILE A 185 -9.05 7.95 -7.35
CA ILE A 185 -9.47 7.67 -8.72
C ILE A 185 -9.81 6.18 -8.85
N LYS A 186 -11.05 5.88 -9.28
CA LYS A 186 -11.47 4.50 -9.53
C LYS A 186 -10.61 3.86 -10.62
N ASN A 187 -10.28 2.58 -10.43
CA ASN A 187 -9.48 1.76 -11.36
C ASN A 187 -8.02 2.23 -11.55
N ASP A 188 -7.50 3.10 -10.69
CA ASP A 188 -6.13 3.62 -10.81
C ASP A 188 -5.34 3.45 -9.51
N THR A 189 -5.09 2.19 -9.13
CA THR A 189 -4.35 1.87 -7.90
C THR A 189 -2.99 2.56 -7.87
N ARG A 190 -2.24 2.52 -8.97
CA ARG A 190 -0.89 3.10 -8.99
C ARG A 190 -0.89 4.61 -8.76
N PHE A 191 -1.83 5.35 -9.36
CA PHE A 191 -1.99 6.77 -9.07
C PHE A 191 -2.29 7.01 -7.59
N ASN A 192 -3.31 6.31 -7.05
CA ASN A 192 -3.77 6.54 -5.68
C ASN A 192 -2.68 6.25 -4.65
N GLU A 193 -2.00 5.10 -4.76
CA GLU A 193 -0.98 4.67 -3.79
C GLU A 193 0.30 5.51 -3.91
N SER A 194 0.72 5.86 -5.14
CA SER A 194 1.87 6.73 -5.36
C SER A 194 1.63 8.17 -4.87
N LEU A 195 0.44 8.72 -5.08
CA LEU A 195 0.06 10.03 -4.56
C LEU A 195 0.08 10.03 -3.04
N ALA A 196 -0.62 9.09 -2.41
CA ALA A 196 -0.67 8.97 -0.97
C ALA A 196 0.72 8.73 -0.36
N THR A 197 1.58 7.97 -1.03
CA THR A 197 2.98 7.76 -0.62
C THR A 197 3.80 9.05 -0.65
N LEU A 198 3.67 9.87 -1.69
CA LEU A 198 4.31 11.18 -1.70
C LEU A 198 3.78 12.05 -0.56
N VAL A 199 2.47 12.23 -0.48
CA VAL A 199 1.84 13.13 0.49
C VAL A 199 2.19 12.72 1.91
N GLY A 200 2.10 11.42 2.23
CA GLY A 200 2.51 10.85 3.51
C GLY A 200 3.96 11.22 3.88
N ARG A 201 4.89 11.03 2.93
CA ARG A 201 6.32 11.24 3.17
C ARG A 201 6.65 12.71 3.36
N GLU A 202 6.24 13.56 2.43
CA GLU A 202 6.54 14.99 2.46
C GLU A 202 5.77 15.69 3.59
N GLY A 203 4.52 15.29 3.84
CA GLY A 203 3.73 15.78 4.96
C GLY A 203 4.34 15.42 6.32
N ALA A 204 4.93 14.24 6.47
CA ALA A 204 5.64 13.88 7.68
C ALA A 204 6.92 14.71 7.86
N VAL A 205 7.66 14.99 6.79
CA VAL A 205 8.82 15.92 6.84
C VAL A 205 8.38 17.29 7.32
N ASP A 206 7.32 17.84 6.73
CA ASP A 206 6.79 19.17 7.07
C ASP A 206 6.26 19.20 8.52
N PHE A 207 5.58 18.14 9.00
CA PHE A 207 5.11 18.03 10.38
C PHE A 207 6.27 18.14 11.38
N PHE A 208 7.32 17.33 11.23
CA PHE A 208 8.47 17.35 12.14
C PHE A 208 9.27 18.66 12.06
N ALA A 209 9.31 19.29 10.88
CA ALA A 209 9.92 20.61 10.73
C ALA A 209 9.13 21.70 11.47
N ALA A 210 7.79 21.65 11.42
CA ALA A 210 6.92 22.63 12.05
C ALA A 210 6.82 22.48 13.58
N THR A 211 6.77 21.25 14.09
CA THR A 211 6.65 21.01 15.55
C THR A 211 7.98 21.13 16.29
N GLY A 212 9.11 21.02 15.58
CA GLY A 212 10.43 21.00 16.20
C GLY A 212 10.70 19.72 17.00
N THR A 213 9.91 18.66 16.82
CA THR A 213 10.15 17.37 17.47
C THR A 213 11.53 16.84 17.07
N PRO A 214 12.44 16.61 18.02
CA PRO A 214 13.82 16.29 17.69
C PRO A 214 13.94 14.90 17.07
N LEU A 215 14.57 14.85 15.89
CA LEU A 215 15.00 13.61 15.24
C LEU A 215 16.53 13.53 15.23
N GLN A 216 17.06 12.33 14.98
CA GLN A 216 18.49 12.18 14.75
C GLN A 216 18.94 13.06 13.57
N ALA A 217 20.16 13.60 13.65
CA ALA A 217 20.74 14.36 12.55
C ALA A 217 20.69 13.53 11.25
N ASN A 218 20.27 14.19 10.15
CA ASN A 218 20.14 13.59 8.83
C ASN A 218 19.15 12.42 8.76
N PHE A 219 18.19 12.30 9.70
CA PHE A 219 17.20 11.22 9.72
C PHE A 219 16.50 11.02 8.36
N TRP A 220 15.91 12.09 7.83
CA TRP A 220 15.18 12.06 6.55
C TRP A 220 16.09 11.70 5.37
N GLN A 221 17.30 12.27 5.33
CA GLN A 221 18.29 11.98 4.28
C GLN A 221 18.72 10.51 4.29
N ARG A 222 18.98 9.93 5.47
CA ARG A 222 19.32 8.51 5.63
C ARG A 222 18.16 7.61 5.22
N ARG A 223 16.94 7.93 5.67
CA ARG A 223 15.73 7.19 5.32
C ARG A 223 15.52 7.18 3.80
N GLU A 224 15.72 8.32 3.16
CA GLU A 224 15.62 8.46 1.71
C GLU A 224 16.70 7.67 0.98
N GLN A 225 17.96 7.73 1.43
CA GLN A 225 19.05 6.94 0.87
C GLN A 225 18.76 5.44 0.88
N VAL A 226 18.27 4.93 2.01
CA VAL A 226 17.93 3.50 2.18
C VAL A 226 16.76 3.10 1.28
N ARG A 227 15.74 3.96 1.18
CA ARG A 227 14.60 3.73 0.29
C ARG A 227 15.01 3.72 -1.18
N GLN A 228 15.86 4.64 -1.61
CA GLN A 228 16.36 4.69 -2.98
C GLN A 228 17.19 3.46 -3.35
N ALA A 229 18.04 2.98 -2.43
CA ALA A 229 18.77 1.72 -2.63
C ALA A 229 17.81 0.52 -2.78
N PHE A 230 16.79 0.42 -1.92
CA PHE A 230 15.74 -0.59 -2.02
C PHE A 230 15.02 -0.56 -3.38
N LEU A 231 14.53 0.62 -3.78
CA LEU A 231 13.81 0.77 -5.04
C LEU A 231 14.69 0.51 -6.25
N ALA A 232 15.96 0.90 -6.24
CA ALA A 232 16.87 0.63 -7.34
C ALA A 232 17.01 -0.88 -7.61
N ILE A 233 17.11 -1.70 -6.55
CA ILE A 233 17.16 -3.17 -6.70
C ILE A 233 15.85 -3.69 -7.30
N VAL A 234 14.70 -3.23 -6.81
CA VAL A 234 13.38 -3.67 -7.29
C VAL A 234 13.16 -3.27 -8.74
N THR A 235 13.45 -2.02 -9.10
CA THR A 235 13.32 -1.49 -10.47
C THR A 235 14.18 -2.27 -11.45
N ASP A 236 15.46 -2.49 -11.14
CA ASP A 236 16.36 -3.23 -12.02
C ASP A 236 15.93 -4.71 -12.18
N THR A 237 15.39 -5.31 -11.11
CA THR A 237 14.80 -6.66 -11.16
C THR A 237 13.60 -6.69 -12.10
N ARG A 238 12.68 -5.72 -11.99
CA ARG A 238 11.51 -5.61 -12.87
C ARG A 238 11.92 -5.40 -14.32
N GLU A 239 12.88 -4.54 -14.60
CA GLU A 239 13.36 -4.31 -15.96
C GLU A 239 14.04 -5.54 -16.57
N ALA A 240 14.80 -6.31 -15.78
CA ALA A 240 15.34 -7.59 -16.22
C ALA A 240 14.24 -8.61 -16.55
N LEU A 241 13.22 -8.73 -15.69
CA LEU A 241 12.07 -9.61 -15.93
C LEU A 241 11.25 -9.17 -17.15
N LYS A 242 11.04 -7.87 -17.35
CA LYS A 242 10.34 -7.33 -18.51
C LYS A 242 11.04 -7.71 -19.82
N LYS A 243 12.36 -7.61 -19.87
CA LYS A 243 13.17 -8.05 -21.03
C LYS A 243 13.07 -9.56 -21.24
N LEU A 244 13.12 -10.34 -20.15
CA LEU A 244 12.95 -11.79 -20.21
C LEU A 244 11.57 -12.17 -20.76
N TYR A 245 10.50 -11.51 -20.34
CA TYR A 245 9.14 -11.82 -20.78
C TYR A 245 8.88 -11.42 -22.24
N ALA A 246 9.69 -10.50 -22.78
CA ALA A 246 9.64 -10.11 -24.19
C ALA A 246 10.55 -10.96 -25.10
N SER A 247 11.31 -11.93 -24.57
CA SER A 247 12.32 -12.66 -25.35
C SER A 247 11.78 -13.83 -26.17
N GLU A 248 10.47 -14.16 -26.04
CA GLU A 248 9.78 -15.28 -26.72
C GLU A 248 10.51 -16.63 -26.57
N GLN A 249 11.23 -16.83 -25.47
CA GLN A 249 11.90 -18.09 -25.14
C GLN A 249 10.92 -19.17 -24.65
N ASP A 250 11.38 -20.43 -24.67
CA ASP A 250 10.65 -21.54 -24.07
C ASP A 250 10.43 -21.33 -22.56
N GLU A 251 9.28 -21.77 -22.04
CA GLU A 251 8.89 -21.55 -20.65
C GLU A 251 9.89 -22.13 -19.64
N ALA A 252 10.55 -23.26 -19.95
CA ALA A 252 11.55 -23.83 -19.05
C ALA A 252 12.79 -22.93 -18.94
N VAL A 253 13.18 -22.28 -20.05
CA VAL A 253 14.27 -21.30 -20.06
C VAL A 253 13.86 -20.04 -19.32
N MET A 254 12.63 -19.55 -19.55
CA MET A 254 12.10 -18.39 -18.83
C MET A 254 12.01 -18.63 -17.32
N ALA A 255 11.63 -19.84 -16.88
CA ALA A 255 11.60 -20.20 -15.47
C ALA A 255 13.00 -20.15 -14.84
N LEU A 256 14.00 -20.76 -15.50
CA LEU A 256 15.38 -20.75 -15.02
C LEU A 256 15.94 -19.32 -14.92
N GLU A 257 15.75 -18.52 -15.97
CA GLU A 257 16.23 -17.13 -16.01
C GLU A 257 15.52 -16.23 -15.01
N LYS A 258 14.21 -16.43 -14.79
CA LYS A 258 13.45 -15.72 -13.75
C LYS A 258 14.02 -16.00 -12.37
N THR A 259 14.27 -17.26 -12.04
CA THR A 259 14.91 -17.65 -10.77
C THR A 259 16.30 -17.03 -10.63
N ARG A 260 17.09 -17.02 -11.72
CA ARG A 260 18.41 -16.37 -11.73
C ARG A 260 18.32 -14.86 -11.44
N ILE A 261 17.38 -14.16 -12.07
CA ILE A 261 17.15 -12.71 -11.84
C ILE A 261 16.74 -12.44 -10.38
N GLN A 262 15.84 -13.25 -9.83
CA GLN A 262 15.42 -13.13 -8.43
C GLN A 262 16.59 -13.35 -7.46
N GLN A 263 17.44 -14.33 -7.73
CA GLN A 263 18.62 -14.60 -6.92
C GLN A 263 19.64 -13.45 -7.02
N GLN A 264 19.84 -12.88 -8.20
CA GLN A 264 20.70 -11.70 -8.38
C GLN A 264 20.21 -10.49 -7.58
N ALA A 265 18.89 -10.30 -7.47
CA ALA A 265 18.31 -9.25 -6.63
C ALA A 265 18.67 -9.46 -5.15
N ARG A 266 18.57 -10.68 -4.63
CA ARG A 266 18.95 -11.02 -3.24
C ARG A 266 20.44 -10.82 -2.99
N GLU A 267 21.28 -11.26 -3.92
CA GLU A 267 22.73 -11.09 -3.82
C GLU A 267 23.14 -9.62 -3.84
N ARG A 268 22.48 -8.82 -4.69
CA ARG A 268 22.70 -7.36 -4.72
C ARG A 268 22.28 -6.73 -3.40
N PHE A 269 21.08 -7.06 -2.89
CA PHE A 269 20.62 -6.61 -1.58
C PHE A 269 21.61 -6.94 -0.46
N ALA A 270 22.08 -8.19 -0.40
CA ALA A 270 23.05 -8.63 0.61
C ALA A 270 24.40 -7.88 0.51
N ARG A 271 24.85 -7.55 -0.71
CA ARG A 271 26.05 -6.72 -0.91
C ARG A 271 25.83 -5.27 -0.49
N GLU A 272 24.73 -4.64 -0.91
CA GLU A 272 24.44 -3.23 -0.58
C GLU A 272 24.16 -3.03 0.92
N GLN A 273 23.63 -4.04 1.61
CA GLN A 273 23.45 -4.02 3.07
C GLN A 273 24.79 -3.87 3.82
N GLN A 274 25.91 -4.31 3.25
CA GLN A 274 27.24 -4.15 3.88
C GLN A 274 27.67 -2.68 3.92
N SER A 275 27.38 -1.91 2.87
CA SER A 275 27.69 -0.48 2.81
C SER A 275 26.59 0.38 3.41
N LEU A 276 25.35 -0.12 3.45
CA LEU A 276 24.18 0.56 4.00
C LEU A 276 23.41 -0.36 4.97
N PRO A 277 23.86 -0.53 6.22
CA PRO A 277 23.27 -1.48 7.17
C PRO A 277 21.77 -1.30 7.44
N ALA A 278 21.27 -0.06 7.35
CA ALA A 278 19.85 0.24 7.52
C ALA A 278 18.94 -0.40 6.45
N LEU A 279 19.50 -0.87 5.33
CA LEU A 279 18.78 -1.66 4.32
C LEU A 279 18.23 -2.98 4.89
N ALA A 280 18.75 -3.45 6.03
CA ALA A 280 18.21 -4.58 6.78
C ALA A 280 16.72 -4.45 7.12
N GLY A 281 16.17 -3.23 7.18
CA GLY A 281 14.73 -3.01 7.34
C GLY A 281 13.88 -3.64 6.21
N TYR A 282 14.47 -3.92 5.04
CA TYR A 282 13.82 -4.58 3.91
C TYR A 282 14.12 -6.09 3.83
N GLN A 283 14.77 -6.69 4.82
CA GLN A 283 15.10 -8.12 4.82
C GLN A 283 13.86 -8.99 4.57
N GLY A 284 12.75 -8.74 5.28
CA GLY A 284 11.51 -9.51 5.09
C GLY A 284 10.94 -9.42 3.67
N TYR A 285 11.21 -8.34 2.94
CA TYR A 285 10.84 -8.24 1.52
C TYR A 285 11.73 -9.14 0.66
N PHE A 286 13.05 -9.07 0.87
CA PHE A 286 14.04 -9.89 0.15
C PHE A 286 14.15 -11.33 0.63
N ASP A 287 13.42 -11.73 1.67
CA ASP A 287 13.18 -13.12 2.05
C ASP A 287 11.92 -13.68 1.35
N GLY A 288 11.02 -12.80 0.91
CA GLY A 288 9.81 -13.12 0.16
C GLY A 288 10.10 -13.72 -1.23
N PRO A 289 9.08 -14.05 -2.03
CA PRO A 289 9.25 -14.76 -3.31
C PRO A 289 9.97 -13.96 -4.40
N LEU A 290 9.98 -12.62 -4.34
CA LEU A 290 10.46 -11.70 -5.38
C LEU A 290 9.85 -12.01 -6.76
N ASN A 291 8.60 -12.45 -6.76
CA ASN A 291 7.83 -12.79 -7.96
C ASN A 291 7.06 -11.58 -8.48
N ASN A 292 6.34 -11.73 -9.60
CA ASN A 292 5.65 -10.62 -10.23
C ASN A 292 4.62 -9.97 -9.30
N ALA A 293 3.91 -10.76 -8.51
CA ALA A 293 2.93 -10.25 -7.55
C ALA A 293 3.56 -9.36 -6.47
N GLN A 294 4.67 -9.79 -5.87
CA GLN A 294 5.36 -8.99 -4.85
C GLN A 294 5.99 -7.72 -5.45
N LEU A 295 6.65 -7.84 -6.61
CA LEU A 295 7.30 -6.72 -7.29
C LEU A 295 6.30 -5.67 -7.78
N ASN A 296 5.11 -6.09 -8.23
CA ASN A 296 4.05 -5.17 -8.63
C ASN A 296 3.55 -4.34 -7.44
N GLY A 297 3.47 -4.94 -6.24
CA GLY A 297 3.09 -4.21 -5.03
C GLY A 297 4.00 -2.99 -4.78
N VAL A 298 5.31 -3.12 -4.96
CA VAL A 298 6.23 -1.96 -4.79
C VAL A 298 6.00 -0.89 -5.85
N SER A 299 5.80 -1.31 -7.11
CA SER A 299 5.57 -0.43 -8.26
C SER A 299 4.26 0.36 -8.14
N ASP A 300 3.19 -0.25 -7.61
CA ASP A 300 1.93 0.45 -7.37
C ASP A 300 2.10 1.65 -6.42
N TYR A 301 2.94 1.53 -5.38
CA TYR A 301 3.19 2.60 -4.41
C TYR A 301 4.25 3.62 -4.82
N ASN A 302 5.13 3.31 -5.78
CA ASN A 302 6.36 4.10 -5.98
C ASN A 302 6.55 4.64 -7.40
N ASP A 303 5.90 4.09 -8.41
CA ASP A 303 6.18 4.43 -9.81
C ASP A 303 5.92 5.91 -10.14
N TYR A 304 4.87 6.52 -9.58
CA TYR A 304 4.54 7.93 -9.84
C TYR A 304 5.00 8.90 -8.75
N VAL A 305 5.62 8.40 -7.69
CA VAL A 305 6.15 9.24 -6.61
C VAL A 305 7.11 10.32 -7.12
N PRO A 306 8.07 10.04 -8.03
CA PRO A 306 8.96 11.11 -8.51
C PRO A 306 8.22 12.18 -9.33
N ALA A 307 7.16 11.81 -10.06
CA ALA A 307 6.32 12.76 -10.79
C ALA A 307 5.57 13.72 -9.84
N PHE A 308 4.98 13.18 -8.78
CA PHE A 308 4.34 14.02 -7.76
C PHE A 308 5.36 14.87 -6.99
N ALA A 309 6.56 14.35 -6.72
CA ALA A 309 7.62 15.11 -6.07
C ALA A 309 8.04 16.30 -6.94
N ARG A 310 8.18 16.07 -8.26
CA ARG A 310 8.46 17.14 -9.23
C ARG A 310 7.37 18.21 -9.21
N LEU A 311 6.10 17.81 -9.15
CA LEU A 311 4.96 18.70 -9.09
C LEU A 311 4.97 19.56 -7.80
N LEU A 312 5.24 18.93 -6.64
CA LEU A 312 5.35 19.64 -5.37
C LEU A 312 6.49 20.68 -5.41
N GLU A 313 7.63 20.33 -5.98
CA GLU A 313 8.76 21.26 -6.15
C GLU A 313 8.45 22.40 -7.15
N GLN A 314 7.72 22.13 -8.24
CA GLN A 314 7.24 23.17 -9.16
C GLN A 314 6.28 24.15 -8.46
N CYS A 315 5.48 23.65 -7.53
CA CYS A 315 4.64 24.44 -6.62
C CYS A 315 5.42 25.09 -5.47
N ARG A 316 6.76 24.98 -5.44
CA ARG A 316 7.61 25.50 -4.34
C ARG A 316 7.18 25.00 -2.96
N ARG A 317 6.71 23.74 -2.92
CA ARG A 317 6.18 23.07 -1.73
C ARG A 317 4.93 23.73 -1.12
N ASP A 318 4.17 24.46 -1.93
CA ASP A 318 2.84 24.96 -1.56
C ASP A 318 1.78 23.86 -1.77
N TRP A 319 1.11 23.45 -0.69
CA TRP A 319 0.17 22.33 -0.71
C TRP A 319 -1.12 22.65 -1.48
N ASP A 320 -1.61 23.90 -1.45
CA ASP A 320 -2.79 24.30 -2.19
C ASP A 320 -2.54 24.24 -3.71
N CYS A 321 -1.40 24.77 -4.16
CA CYS A 321 -0.93 24.62 -5.53
C CYS A 321 -0.80 23.16 -5.92
N PHE A 322 -0.17 22.34 -5.07
CA PHE A 322 0.04 20.92 -5.35
C PHE A 322 -1.30 20.19 -5.56
N TRP A 323 -2.27 20.39 -4.66
CA TRP A 323 -3.59 19.75 -4.79
C TRP A 323 -4.32 20.19 -6.05
N GLN A 324 -4.27 21.47 -6.41
CA GLN A 324 -4.88 21.96 -7.66
C GLN A 324 -4.28 21.26 -8.90
N GLN A 325 -2.96 21.07 -8.93
CA GLN A 325 -2.29 20.37 -10.02
C GLN A 325 -2.66 18.87 -10.06
N VAL A 326 -2.73 18.21 -8.89
CA VAL A 326 -3.12 16.80 -8.79
C VAL A 326 -4.58 16.59 -9.19
N GLU A 327 -5.49 17.49 -8.80
CA GLU A 327 -6.90 17.46 -9.22
C GLU A 327 -7.03 17.61 -10.75
N THR A 328 -6.21 18.48 -11.35
CA THR A 328 -6.15 18.61 -12.82
C THR A 328 -5.70 17.29 -13.47
N LEU A 329 -4.69 16.61 -12.91
CA LEU A 329 -4.29 15.28 -13.39
C LEU A 329 -5.41 14.25 -13.24
N ALA A 330 -6.22 14.36 -12.18
CA ALA A 330 -7.30 13.43 -11.90
C ALA A 330 -8.47 13.53 -12.89
N GLU A 331 -8.69 14.70 -13.48
CA GLU A 331 -9.71 14.94 -14.51
C GLU A 331 -9.34 14.34 -15.88
N LEU A 332 -8.06 14.08 -16.13
CA LEU A 332 -7.59 13.46 -17.37
C LEU A 332 -8.11 12.02 -17.52
N ASP A 333 -8.25 11.57 -18.76
CA ASP A 333 -8.46 10.15 -18.99
C ASP A 333 -7.22 9.33 -18.59
N SER A 334 -7.40 8.01 -18.44
CA SER A 334 -6.34 7.14 -17.91
C SER A 334 -5.05 7.15 -18.74
N LEU A 335 -5.15 7.28 -20.07
CA LEU A 335 -3.99 7.27 -20.95
C LEU A 335 -3.27 8.61 -20.86
N GLN A 336 -4.01 9.71 -20.99
CA GLN A 336 -3.47 11.07 -20.85
C GLN A 336 -2.77 11.25 -19.51
N ARG A 337 -3.42 10.87 -18.40
CA ARG A 337 -2.83 10.93 -17.05
C ARG A 337 -1.52 10.15 -16.98
N THR A 338 -1.50 8.94 -17.53
CA THR A 338 -0.30 8.09 -17.52
C THR A 338 0.86 8.73 -18.27
N GLU A 339 0.62 9.32 -19.44
CA GLU A 339 1.67 9.99 -20.22
C GLU A 339 2.15 11.28 -19.53
N THR A 340 1.24 12.11 -19.01
CA THR A 340 1.62 13.32 -18.26
C THR A 340 2.49 13.00 -17.04
N LEU A 341 2.14 11.96 -16.26
CA LEU A 341 2.93 11.53 -15.12
C LEU A 341 4.33 11.06 -15.55
N LYS A 342 4.44 10.33 -16.67
CA LYS A 342 5.75 9.95 -17.23
C LYS A 342 6.55 11.19 -17.59
N GLU A 343 5.99 12.14 -18.32
CA GLU A 343 6.69 13.38 -18.73
C GLU A 343 7.23 14.18 -17.54
N LEU A 344 6.50 14.22 -16.42
CA LEU A 344 6.95 14.81 -15.16
C LEU A 344 8.13 14.06 -14.50
N THR A 345 8.35 12.80 -14.86
CA THR A 345 9.43 11.97 -14.30
C THR A 345 10.76 12.13 -15.05
N TRP A 346 10.71 12.47 -16.34
CA TRP A 346 11.89 12.51 -17.23
C TRP A 346 12.52 13.91 -17.38
N ASN A 347 11.88 14.96 -16.84
CA ASN A 347 12.31 16.36 -16.88
C ASN A 347 12.64 16.93 -15.50
#